data_AF-A0A9N9K3Y3-F1
#
_entry.id   AF-A0A9N9K3Y3-F1
#
_cell.length_a   1.000
_cell.length_b   1.000
_cell.length_c   1.000
_cell.angle_alpha   90.00
_cell.angle_beta   90.00
_cell.angle_gamma   90.00
#
_symmetry.space_group_name_H-M   'P 1'
#
loop_
_entity.id
_entity.type
_entity.pdbx_description
1 polymer ?
#
loop_
_entity_poly.entity_id
_entity_poly.type
_entity_poly.pdbx_seq_one_letter_code
_entity_poly.pdbx_strand_id
1 'polypeptide(L)' 'LAIEWYLESTAAGHECQRHNHFRWIEYNDFRNIEEVGKGGFSVVYKTSYKTYFGMDEEVAIKIIKDSHNNKKLFLNE' A
#
# COMPACT_ATOMS: atom_id res chain seq x y z
N LEU A 1 3.95 -9.76 -5.29
CA LEU A 1 3.87 -8.84 -6.46
C LEU A 1 4.13 -7.38 -6.11
N ALA A 2 3.21 -6.60 -5.51
CA ALA A 2 3.50 -5.19 -5.16
C ALA A 2 4.56 -5.05 -4.05
N ILE A 3 4.55 -5.96 -3.08
CA ILE A 3 5.55 -6.05 -2.01
C ILE A 3 6.90 -6.52 -2.57
N GLU A 4 6.90 -7.54 -3.43
CA GLU A 4 8.13 -8.03 -4.09
C GLU A 4 8.79 -6.93 -4.94
N TRP A 5 8.03 -6.17 -5.72
CA TRP A 5 8.58 -5.04 -6.49
C TRP A 5 9.21 -3.97 -5.59
N TYR A 6 8.57 -3.68 -4.44
CA TYR A 6 9.11 -2.75 -3.44
C TYR A 6 10.41 -3.29 -2.81
N LEU A 7 10.49 -4.59 -2.51
CA LEU A 7 11.70 -5.25 -2.01
C LEU A 7 12.83 -5.28 -3.06
N GLU A 8 12.53 -5.61 -4.32
CA GLU A 8 13.49 -5.63 -5.43
C GLU A 8 14.03 -4.23 -5.74
N SER A 9 13.17 -3.20 -5.68
CA SER A 9 13.59 -1.80 -5.82
C SER A 9 14.53 -1.34 -4.70
N THR A 10 14.42 -1.93 -3.50
CA THR A 10 15.30 -1.67 -2.36
C THR A 10 16.62 -2.43 -2.48
N ALA A 11 16.61 -3.64 -3.06
CA ALA A 11 17.81 -4.48 -3.22
C ALA A 11 18.77 -3.95 -4.30
N ALA A 12 18.30 -3.14 -5.25
CA ALA A 12 19.09 -2.66 -6.40
C ALA A 12 19.70 -1.24 -6.23
N GLY A 13 19.55 -0.57 -5.09
CA GLY A 13 19.95 0.82 -4.90
C GLY A 13 21.01 1.01 -3.80
N HIS A 14 22.04 1.81 -4.11
CA HIS A 14 23.07 2.31 -3.19
C HIS A 14 22.53 2.66 -1.78
N GLU A 15 23.32 2.32 -0.78
CA GLU A 15 23.12 2.58 0.65
C GLU A 15 22.87 4.08 0.93
N CYS A 16 21.62 4.51 0.83
CA CYS A 16 21.10 5.70 1.47
C CYS A 16 20.11 5.21 2.51
N GLN A 17 20.43 5.40 3.79
CA GLN A 17 19.54 5.05 4.88
C GLN A 17 18.27 5.91 4.81
N ARG A 18 17.30 5.52 3.99
CA ARG A 18 15.93 5.98 4.17
C ARG A 18 15.41 5.21 5.36
N HIS A 19 15.30 5.88 6.50
CA HIS A 19 14.49 5.39 7.60
C HIS A 19 13.10 5.05 7.03
N ASN A 20 12.81 3.75 6.94
CA ASN A 20 11.50 3.23 6.57
C ASN A 20 10.55 3.47 7.75
N HIS A 21 10.06 4.70 7.86
CA HIS A 21 9.00 5.05 8.79
C HIS A 21 7.67 4.59 8.19
N PHE A 22 7.05 3.57 8.79
CA PHE A 22 5.63 3.34 8.59
C PHE A 22 4.87 4.59 9.05
N ARG A 23 4.19 5.25 8.12
CA ARG A 23 3.37 6.43 8.37
C ARG A 23 1.91 6.02 8.40
N TRP A 24 1.18 6.48 9.41
CA TRP A 24 -0.27 6.36 9.45
C TRP A 24 -0.88 7.49 8.60
N ILE A 25 -1.87 7.15 7.78
CA ILE A 25 -2.56 8.08 6.86
C ILE A 25 -4.05 7.99 7.14
N GLU A 26 -4.72 9.14 7.28
CA GLU A 26 -6.16 9.16 7.49
C GLU A 26 -6.90 8.78 6.21
N TYR A 27 -7.98 7.99 6.36
CA TYR A 27 -8.79 7.57 5.22
C TYR A 27 -9.40 8.75 4.44
N ASN A 28 -9.67 9.86 5.13
CA ASN A 28 -10.28 11.05 4.55
C ASN A 28 -9.36 11.80 3.58
N ASP A 29 -8.05 11.51 3.60
CA ASP A 29 -7.07 12.14 2.71
C ASP A 29 -7.04 11.49 1.31
N PHE A 30 -7.67 10.34 1.14
CA PHE A 30 -7.80 9.65 -0.14
C PHE A 30 -8.97 10.20 -0.96
N ARG A 31 -8.74 10.39 -2.25
CA ARG A 31 -9.72 10.93 -3.22
C ARG A 31 -9.81 10.03 -4.43
N ASN A 32 -10.91 10.13 -5.18
CA ASN A 32 -11.11 9.37 -6.42
C ASN A 32 -10.87 7.87 -6.22
N ILE A 33 -11.52 7.28 -5.21
CA ILE A 33 -11.36 5.86 -4.87
C ILE A 33 -12.11 5.04 -5.93
N GLU A 34 -11.36 4.28 -6.72
CA GLU A 34 -11.87 3.44 -7.81
C GLU A 34 -11.45 1.98 -7.57
N GLU A 35 -12.39 1.03 -7.65
CA GLU A 35 -12.05 -0.39 -7.56
C GLU A 35 -11.33 -0.84 -8.83
N VAL A 36 -10.11 -1.34 -8.69
CA VAL A 36 -9.30 -1.88 -9.80
C VAL A 36 -9.52 -3.38 -9.94
N GLY A 37 -9.79 -4.07 -8.83
CA GLY A 37 -10.05 -5.50 -8.88
C GLY A 37 -10.35 -6.12 -7.53
N LYS A 38 -11.16 -7.17 -7.57
CA LYS A 38 -11.59 -7.94 -6.41
C LYS A 38 -11.14 -9.38 -6.53
N GLY A 39 -10.35 -9.82 -5.56
CA GLY A 39 -10.00 -11.22 -5.36
C GLY A 39 -10.89 -11.89 -4.32
N GLY A 40 -10.63 -13.19 -4.10
CA GLY A 40 -11.25 -13.97 -3.02
C GLY A 40 -11.00 -13.36 -1.65
N PHE A 41 -9.76 -12.94 -1.39
CA PHE A 41 -9.30 -12.50 -0.06
C PHE A 41 -9.12 -10.98 0.09
N SER A 42 -9.14 -10.20 -1.00
CA SER A 42 -8.90 -8.76 -0.94
C SER A 42 -9.58 -8.01 -2.07
N VAL A 43 -9.62 -6.68 -1.94
CA VAL A 43 -10.05 -5.74 -2.97
C VAL A 43 -8.95 -4.68 -3.12
N VAL A 44 -8.58 -4.36 -4.35
CA VAL A 44 -7.59 -3.33 -4.65
C VAL A 44 -8.31 -2.12 -5.22
N TYR A 45 -7.99 -0.96 -4.68
CA TYR A 45 -8.49 0.33 -5.12
C TYR A 45 -7.35 1.19 -5.62
N LYS A 46 -7.59 1.96 -6.68
CA LYS A 46 -6.77 3.07 -7.13
C LYS A 46 -7.32 4.34 -6.49
N THR A 47 -6.44 5.21 -6.02
CA THR A 47 -6.85 6.48 -5.42
C THR A 47 -5.76 7.54 -5.61
N SER A 48 -6.16 8.80 -5.55
CA SER A 48 -5.25 9.93 -5.45
C SER A 48 -5.11 10.35 -3.99
N TYR A 49 -3.90 10.35 -3.48
CA TYR A 49 -3.57 10.82 -2.14
C TYR A 49 -2.86 12.18 -2.23
N LYS A 50 -3.31 13.15 -1.43
CA LYS A 50 -2.65 14.44 -1.37
C LYS A 50 -1.55 14.42 -0.31
N THR A 51 -0.31 14.56 -0.76
CA THR A 51 0.85 14.64 0.14
C THR A 51 0.86 15.94 0.94
N TYR A 52 1.69 15.98 1.99
CA TYR A 52 1.93 17.20 2.78
C TYR A 52 2.48 18.36 1.95
N PHE A 53 3.12 18.09 0.81
CA PHE A 53 3.61 19.10 -0.13
C PHE A 53 2.52 19.59 -1.10
N GLY A 54 1.30 19.08 -0.96
CA GLY A 54 0.17 19.45 -1.80
C GLY A 54 0.17 18.80 -3.18
N MET A 55 1.07 17.85 -3.43
CA MET A 55 1.12 17.05 -4.65
C MET A 55 0.15 15.87 -4.55
N ASP A 56 -0.63 15.63 -5.61
CA ASP A 56 -1.46 14.45 -5.73
C ASP A 56 -0.59 13.27 -6.23
N GLU A 57 -0.53 12.23 -5.43
CA GLU A 57 0.16 10.99 -5.76
C GLU A 57 -0.88 9.90 -6.03
N GLU A 58 -0.71 9.18 -7.14
CA GLU A 58 -1.52 8.01 -7.41
C GLU A 58 -1.01 6.82 -6.59
N VAL A 59 -1.88 6.25 -5.78
CA VAL A 59 -1.54 5.14 -4.89
C VAL A 59 -2.57 4.02 -5.02
N ALA A 60 -2.13 2.79 -4.72
CA ALA A 60 -2.99 1.62 -4.66
C ALA A 60 -3.24 1.22 -3.21
N ILE A 61 -4.51 1.11 -2.82
CA ILE A 61 -4.93 0.60 -1.51
C ILE A 61 -5.41 -0.84 -1.68
N LYS A 62 -4.80 -1.78 -0.93
CA LYS A 62 -5.26 -3.17 -0.85
C LYS A 62 -5.99 -3.41 0.47
N ILE A 63 -7.30 -3.63 0.40
CA ILE A 63 -8.15 -3.95 1.55
C ILE A 63 -8.30 -5.47 1.63
N ILE A 64 -7.96 -6.05 2.79
CA ILE A 64 -8.01 -7.50 3.00
C ILE A 64 -9.27 -7.84 3.78
N LYS A 65 -10.04 -8.81 3.27
CA LYS A 65 -11.25 -9.33 3.91
C LYS A 65 -10.85 -10.31 5.03
N ASP A 66 -11.65 -10.37 6.09
CA ASP A 66 -11.47 -11.30 7.23
C ASP A 66 -10.13 -11.19 7.97
N SER A 67 -9.55 -9.98 8.06
CA SER A 67 -8.28 -9.70 8.73
C SER A 67 -8.22 -10.17 10.21
N HIS A 68 -9.37 -10.38 10.84
CA HIS A 68 -9.48 -10.91 12.19
C HIS A 68 -9.22 -12.42 12.30
N ASN A 69 -9.34 -13.21 11.22
CA ASN A 69 -9.36 -14.68 11.32
C ASN A 69 -8.04 -15.38 10.97
N ASN A 70 -7.01 -14.71 10.43
CA ASN A 70 -5.73 -15.40 10.19
C ASN A 70 -4.52 -14.47 10.04
N LYS A 71 -4.08 -13.85 11.16
CA LYS A 71 -2.86 -13.03 11.21
C LYS A 71 -1.59 -13.77 10.76
N LYS A 72 -1.60 -15.11 10.80
CA LYS A 72 -0.44 -15.96 10.49
C LYS A 72 -0.21 -16.14 8.98
N LEU A 73 -1.26 -16.06 8.17
CA LEU A 73 -1.16 -16.11 6.70
C LEU A 73 -0.61 -14.79 6.12
N PHE A 74 -0.83 -13.67 6.81
CA PHE A 74 -0.53 -12.31 6.34
C PHE A 74 0.96 -11.93 6.38
N LEU A 75 1.77 -12.60 7.22
CA LEU A 75 3.19 -12.26 7.41
C LEU A 75 4.15 -13.07 6.51
N ASN A 76 3.65 -14.07 5.78
CA ASN A 76 4.45 -15.00 4.97
C ASN A 76 4.13 -14.92 3.46
N GLU A 77 3.47 -13.85 3.02
CA GLU A 77 3.15 -13.59 1.61
C GLU A 77 4.05 -12.50 1.02
#